data_AF-A0A2V9NYV0-F1
#
_entry.id   AF-A0A2V9NYV0-F1
#
_cell.length_a   1.000
_cell.length_b   1.000
_cell.length_c   1.000
_cell.angle_alpha   90.00
_cell.angle_beta   90.00
_cell.angle_gamma   90.00
#
_symmetry.space_group_name_H-M   'P 1'
#
loop_
_entity.id
_entity.type
_entity.pdbx_description
1 polymer ?
#
loop_
_entity_poly.entity_id
_entity_poly.type
_entity_poly.pdbx_seq_one_letter_code
_entity_poly.pdbx_strand_id
1 'polypeptide(L)' 'MIDLERLFKGLADKSRLRIINLLMHGELCGCDIQYVLRASQPNVSRHLT' A
#
# COMPACT_ATOMS: atom_id res chain seq x y z
N MET A 1 7.00 19.78 -9.09
CA MET A 1 6.81 20.06 -7.66
C MET A 1 5.93 18.96 -7.10
N ILE A 2 6.31 18.33 -5.97
CA ILE A 2 5.47 17.30 -5.34
C ILE A 2 4.27 18.00 -4.72
N ASP A 3 3.06 17.52 -5.03
CA ASP A 3 1.83 17.96 -4.38
C ASP A 3 1.76 17.34 -2.96
N LEU A 4 2.09 18.15 -1.96
CA LEU A 4 2.13 17.71 -0.56
C LEU A 4 0.76 17.28 -0.05
N GLU A 5 -0.33 17.93 -0.49
CA GLU A 5 -1.68 17.57 -0.06
C GLU A 5 -2.03 16.16 -0.55
N ARG A 6 -1.76 15.87 -1.82
CA ARG A 6 -1.98 14.53 -2.39
C ARG A 6 -1.11 13.47 -1.72
N LEU A 7 0.16 13.79 -1.43
CA LEU A 7 1.08 12.88 -0.75
C LEU A 7 0.55 12.51 0.65
N PHE A 8 0.24 13.50 1.48
CA PHE A 8 -0.23 13.25 2.84
C PHE A 8 -1.60 12.58 2.87
N LYS A 9 -2.50 12.86 1.92
CA LYS A 9 -3.74 12.10 1.74
C LYS A 9 -3.48 10.62 1.45
N GLY A 10 -2.48 10.31 0.63
CA GLY A 10 -2.07 8.93 0.36
C GLY A 10 -1.49 8.22 1.59
N LEU A 11 -0.70 8.94 2.40
CA LEU A 11 -0.11 8.42 3.64
C LEU A 11 -1.12 8.30 4.78
N ALA A 12 -2.28 8.97 4.72
CA ALA A 12 -3.33 8.85 5.73
C ALA A 12 -4.13 7.53 5.64
N ASP A 13 -3.96 6.74 4.57
CA ASP A 13 -4.64 5.46 4.40
C ASP A 13 -3.94 4.32 5.16
N LYS A 14 -4.68 3.68 6.09
CA LYS A 14 -4.16 2.59 6.93
C LYS A 14 -3.61 1.41 6.12
N SER A 15 -4.22 1.06 4.98
CA SER A 15 -3.75 -0.05 4.15
C SER A 15 -2.44 0.30 3.45
N ARG A 16 -2.33 1.52 2.89
CA ARG A 16 -1.09 2.01 2.27
C ARG A 16 0.06 2.08 3.25
N LEU A 17 -0.17 2.54 4.50
CA LEU A 17 0.88 2.53 5.53
C LEU A 17 1.40 1.12 5.84
N ARG A 18 0.50 0.13 5.92
CA ARG A 18 0.88 -1.27 6.10
C ARG A 18 1.66 -1.81 4.91
N ILE A 19 1.24 -1.49 3.68
CA ILE A 19 1.94 -1.88 2.44
C ILE A 19 3.36 -1.30 2.42
N ILE A 20 3.52 -0.02 2.71
CA ILE A 20 4.83 0.65 2.76
C ILE A 20 5.72 -0.05 3.79
N ASN A 21 5.20 -0.30 5.01
CA ASN A 21 5.95 -1.02 6.04
C ASN A 21 6.41 -2.41 5.58
N LEU A 22 5.58 -3.15 4.84
CA LEU A 22 5.96 -4.44 4.27
C LEU A 22 7.08 -4.30 3.23
N LEU A 23 6.95 -3.34 2.32
CA LEU A 23 7.93 -3.11 1.25
C LEU A 23 9.27 -2.55 1.75
N MET A 24 9.31 -1.94 2.95
CA MET A 24 10.56 -1.57 3.62
C MET A 24 11.43 -2.78 3.97
N HIS A 25 10.86 -3.99 4.01
CA HIS A 25 11.59 -5.23 4.26
C HIS A 25 11.98 -5.99 2.99
N GLY A 26 11.63 -5.48 1.80
CA GLY A 26 11.95 -6.09 0.51
C GLY A 26 10.79 -6.07 -0.47
N GLU A 27 11.06 -6.47 -1.71
CA GLU A 27 10.00 -6.66 -2.70
C GLU A 27 9.09 -7.83 -2.31
N LEU A 28 7.79 -7.68 -2.60
CA LEU A 28 6.78 -8.68 -2.31
C LEU A 28 5.84 -8.85 -3.50
N CYS A 29 5.36 -10.07 -3.71
CA CYS A 29 4.28 -10.30 -4.66
C CYS A 29 2.98 -9.65 -4.13
N GLY A 30 2.12 -9.21 -5.04
CA GLY A 30 0.78 -8.73 -4.67
C GLY A 30 -0.02 -9.76 -3.86
N CYS A 31 0.20 -11.06 -4.13
CA CYS A 31 -0.41 -12.16 -3.39
C CYS A 31 0.06 -12.24 -1.92
N ASP A 32 1.34 -11.93 -1.65
CA ASP A 32 1.87 -11.89 -0.28
C ASP A 32 1.23 -10.75 0.51
N ILE A 33 1.13 -9.59 -0.12
CA ILE A 33 0.47 -8.41 0.45
C ILE A 33 -1.01 -8.69 0.71
N GLN A 34 -1.70 -9.35 -0.23
CA GLN A 34 -3.10 -9.79 -0.07
C GLN A 34 -3.26 -10.70 1.14
N TYR A 35 -2.39 -11.70 1.27
CA TYR A 35 -2.41 -12.65 2.38
C TYR A 35 -2.22 -11.94 3.73
N VAL A 36 -1.21 -11.08 3.85
CA VAL A 36 -0.89 -10.36 5.11
C VAL A 36 -1.97 -9.34 5.48
N LEU A 37 -2.52 -8.62 4.50
CA LEU A 37 -3.54 -7.60 4.73
C LEU A 37 -4.94 -8.19 4.96
N ARG A 38 -5.16 -9.46 4.62
CA ARG A 38 -6.49 -10.11 4.58
C ARG A 38 -7.47 -9.33 3.71
N ALA A 39 -6.99 -8.84 2.58
CA ALA A 39 -7.77 -8.07 1.61
C ALA A 39 -7.98 -8.90 0.33
N SER A 40 -8.84 -8.45 -0.58
CA SER A 40 -8.93 -9.03 -1.92
C SER A 40 -7.85 -8.46 -2.83
N GLN A 41 -7.42 -9.22 -3.84
CA GLN A 41 -6.40 -8.75 -4.78
C GLN A 41 -6.78 -7.45 -5.52
N PRO A 42 -8.04 -7.23 -5.96
CA PRO A 42 -8.43 -5.95 -6.55
C PRO A 42 -8.28 -4.76 -5.58
N ASN A 43 -8.52 -5.00 -4.29
CA ASN A 43 -8.36 -3.97 -3.26
C ASN A 43 -6.88 -3.62 -3.07
N VAL A 44 -6.01 -4.64 -2.94
CA VAL A 44 -4.55 -4.45 -2.87
C VAL A 44 -4.02 -3.70 -4.09
N SER A 45 -4.40 -4.13 -5.30
CA SER A 45 -3.98 -3.50 -6.56
C SER A 45 -4.33 -2.00 -6.58
N ARG A 46 -5.54 -1.63 -6.16
CA ARG A 46 -5.98 -0.22 -6.08
C ARG A 46 -5.15 0.61 -5.10
N HIS A 47 -4.58 0.02 -4.06
CA HIS A 47 -3.70 0.74 -3.13
C HIS A 47 -2.27 0.89 -3.68
N LEU A 48 -1.83 0.02 -4.61
CA LEU A 48 -0.50 0.07 -5.24
C LEU A 48 -0.44 1.03 -6.44
N THR A 49 -1.58 1.31 -7.07
CA THR A 49 -1.75 2.34 -8.10
C THR A 49 -1.94 3.73 -7.50
#